data_AF-A0A836KMX5-F1
#
_entry.id   AF-A0A836KMX5-F1
#
_cell.length_a   1.000
_cell.length_b   1.000
_cell.length_c   1.000
_cell.angle_alpha   90.00
_cell.angle_beta   90.00
_cell.angle_gamma   90.00
#
_symmetry.space_group_name_H-M   'P 1'
#
loop_
_entity.id
_entity.type
_entity.pdbx_description
1 polymer ?
#
loop_
_entity_poly.entity_id
_entity_poly.type
_entity_poly.pdbx_seq_one_letter_code
_entity_poly.pdbx_strand_id
1 'polypeptide(L)'
;MSGLFNSYEEDLNETVRGIREGCAKLQADIDAQSAHDEDPTRIYHPPPATGPLSRAQQLQVVQQSLCHAKDLLTSMMYEMTDVPPSERAAMKEKVEGFRKTCGSLDQEVAQLRQSCTVADRADLLRFGVSAAAGGTGDAFTTEADAETQSYRLLALQTTERLQGGTNTLRKAEVYLGQTNNLGRESLNTLRMQTEQIVHLHETVNDVDAEVSRARVLISQIHRTAVKHKLWLMAIILFLSSFVFLLFYLH
;
A
#
# COMPACT_ATOMS: atom_id res chain seq x y z
N MET A 1 -20.33 15.68 -14.40
CA MET A 1 -19.68 14.59 -13.61
C MET A 1 -20.37 13.27 -13.94
N SER A 2 -19.62 12.25 -14.36
CA SER A 2 -20.14 10.88 -14.62
C SER A 2 -20.60 10.25 -13.30
N GLY A 3 -21.77 9.59 -13.27
CA GLY A 3 -22.27 8.92 -12.06
C GLY A 3 -21.34 7.83 -11.54
N LEU A 4 -20.53 7.23 -12.42
CA LEU A 4 -19.54 6.21 -12.07
C LEU A 4 -18.36 6.80 -11.30
N PHE A 5 -17.90 8.00 -11.65
CA PHE A 5 -16.81 8.67 -10.94
C PHE A 5 -17.19 8.98 -9.49
N ASN A 6 -18.43 9.42 -9.26
CA ASN A 6 -18.92 9.68 -7.90
C ASN A 6 -19.01 8.40 -7.06
N SER A 7 -19.39 7.26 -7.68
CA SER A 7 -19.38 5.96 -6.99
C SER A 7 -17.96 5.57 -6.56
N TYR A 8 -16.98 5.70 -7.45
CA TYR A 8 -15.58 5.42 -7.10
C TYR A 8 -15.04 6.37 -6.04
N GLU A 9 -15.44 7.65 -6.07
CA GLU A 9 -15.08 8.62 -5.04
C GLU A 9 -15.65 8.24 -3.66
N GLU A 10 -16.90 7.79 -3.61
CA GLU A 10 -17.54 7.32 -2.37
C GLU A 10 -16.84 6.06 -1.84
N ASP A 11 -16.65 5.05 -2.68
CA ASP A 11 -15.95 3.81 -2.34
C ASP A 11 -14.51 4.07 -1.86
N LEU A 12 -13.79 4.98 -2.53
CA LEU A 12 -12.43 5.35 -2.13
C LEU A 12 -12.41 6.07 -0.77
N ASN A 13 -13.39 6.92 -0.49
CA ASN A 13 -13.49 7.57 0.81
C ASN A 13 -13.85 6.56 1.93
N GLU A 14 -14.74 5.61 1.65
CA GLU A 14 -15.09 4.55 2.60
C GLU A 14 -13.89 3.64 2.91
N THR A 15 -13.15 3.24 1.88
CA THR A 15 -11.94 2.41 2.04
C THR A 15 -10.84 3.15 2.79
N VAL A 16 -10.61 4.44 2.49
CA VAL A 16 -9.66 5.29 3.23
C VAL A 16 -10.06 5.41 4.70
N ARG A 17 -11.35 5.59 5.01
CA ARG A 17 -11.85 5.61 6.38
C ARG A 17 -11.57 4.28 7.08
N GLY A 18 -11.86 3.15 6.43
CA GLY A 18 -11.60 1.82 6.97
C GLY A 18 -10.12 1.56 7.23
N ILE A 19 -9.23 1.98 6.34
CA ILE A 19 -7.76 1.90 6.52
C ILE A 19 -7.36 2.68 7.78
N ARG A 20 -7.81 3.93 7.93
CA ARG A 20 -7.47 4.77 9.09
C ARG A 20 -7.98 4.18 10.40
N GLU A 21 -9.19 3.66 10.42
CA GLU A 21 -9.75 2.98 11.60
C GLU A 21 -8.96 1.72 11.96
N GLY A 22 -8.55 0.92 10.97
CA GLY A 22 -7.71 -0.26 11.17
C GLY A 22 -6.32 0.10 11.70
N CYS A 23 -5.70 1.14 11.13
CA CYS A 23 -4.43 1.67 11.60
C CYS A 23 -4.52 2.20 13.03
N ALA A 24 -5.59 2.93 13.37
CA ALA A 24 -5.81 3.48 14.70
C ALA A 24 -5.99 2.38 15.76
N LYS A 25 -6.69 1.28 15.45
CA LYS A 25 -6.82 0.13 16.35
C LYS A 25 -5.48 -0.53 16.62
N LEU A 26 -4.71 -0.80 15.56
CA LEU A 26 -3.37 -1.38 15.68
C LEU A 26 -2.41 -0.47 16.46
N GLN A 27 -2.47 0.84 16.23
CA GLN A 27 -1.67 1.80 16.98
C GLN A 27 -2.08 1.84 18.46
N ALA A 28 -3.38 1.84 18.77
CA ALA A 28 -3.86 1.77 20.14
C ALA A 28 -3.43 0.49 20.86
N ASP A 29 -3.40 -0.66 20.17
CA ASP A 29 -2.89 -1.91 20.73
C ASP A 29 -1.39 -1.85 21.05
N ILE A 30 -0.60 -1.12 20.24
CA ILE A 30 0.84 -0.90 20.49
C ILE A 30 1.03 0.08 21.65
N ASP A 31 0.24 1.15 21.69
CA ASP A 31 0.29 2.15 22.76
C ASP A 31 -0.15 1.56 24.11
N ALA A 32 -1.11 0.64 24.11
CA ALA A 32 -1.51 -0.11 25.30
C ALA A 32 -0.39 -1.04 25.80
N GLN A 33 0.37 -1.64 24.88
CA GLN A 33 1.53 -2.46 25.22
C GLN A 33 2.64 -1.61 25.84
N SER A 34 3.02 -0.50 25.20
CA SER A 34 4.06 0.40 25.71
C SER A 34 3.69 1.02 27.05
N ALA A 35 2.41 1.37 27.23
CA ALA A 35 1.88 1.85 28.51
C ALA A 35 1.98 0.81 29.64
N HIS A 36 1.79 -0.48 29.35
CA HIS A 36 2.06 -1.53 30.33
C HIS A 36 3.57 -1.66 30.60
N ASP A 37 4.41 -1.54 29.58
CA ASP A 37 5.86 -1.65 29.75
C ASP A 37 6.41 -0.53 30.66
N GLU A 38 5.81 0.68 30.62
CA GLU A 38 6.14 1.78 31.53
C GLU A 38 5.54 1.62 32.94
N ASP A 39 4.29 1.17 33.04
CA ASP A 39 3.58 0.98 34.31
C ASP A 39 2.98 -0.44 34.40
N PRO A 40 3.64 -1.37 35.12
CA PRO A 40 3.18 -2.76 35.26
C PRO A 40 1.82 -2.94 35.94
N THR A 41 1.23 -1.88 36.49
CA THR A 41 -0.10 -1.94 37.12
C THR A 41 -1.25 -1.83 36.12
N ARG A 42 -0.98 -1.37 34.89
CA ARG A 42 -1.99 -1.30 33.81
C ARG A 42 -2.18 -2.68 33.21
N ILE A 43 -3.41 -3.19 33.21
CA ILE A 43 -3.70 -4.52 32.63
C ILE A 43 -3.66 -4.42 31.10
N TYR A 44 -2.78 -5.20 30.48
CA TYR A 44 -2.68 -5.35 29.04
C TYR A 44 -2.75 -6.85 28.70
N HIS A 45 -3.63 -7.19 27.75
CA HIS A 45 -3.77 -8.53 27.24
C HIS A 45 -3.16 -8.60 25.85
N PRO A 46 -2.14 -9.44 25.63
CA PRO A 46 -1.53 -9.56 24.31
C PRO A 46 -2.55 -10.12 23.31
N PRO A 47 -2.64 -9.55 22.10
CA PRO A 47 -3.47 -10.11 21.06
C PRO A 47 -2.99 -11.52 20.69
N PRO A 48 -3.91 -12.41 20.29
CA PRO A 48 -3.56 -13.79 19.99
C PRO A 48 -2.61 -13.87 18.78
N ALA A 49 -1.67 -14.81 18.81
CA ALA A 49 -0.71 -15.00 17.72
C ALA A 49 -1.37 -15.42 16.39
N THR A 50 -2.58 -15.98 16.45
CA THR A 50 -3.35 -16.41 15.28
C THR A 50 -4.83 -16.02 15.43
N GLY A 51 -5.51 -15.80 14.31
CA GLY A 51 -6.94 -15.51 14.26
C GLY A 51 -7.28 -14.04 13.96
N PRO A 52 -8.58 -13.71 13.86
CA PRO A 52 -9.06 -12.42 13.35
C PRO A 52 -8.67 -11.22 14.21
N LEU A 53 -8.32 -11.47 15.48
CA LEU A 53 -7.84 -10.45 16.42
C LEU A 53 -6.30 -10.34 16.42
N SER A 54 -5.59 -11.19 15.68
CA SER A 54 -4.12 -11.11 15.60
C SER A 54 -3.69 -9.84 14.85
N ARG A 55 -2.62 -9.20 15.33
CA ARG A 55 -2.05 -8.01 14.67
C ARG A 55 -1.68 -8.29 13.22
N ALA A 56 -1.10 -9.46 12.96
CA ALA A 56 -0.71 -9.88 11.61
C ALA A 56 -1.92 -9.94 10.66
N GLN A 57 -3.04 -10.52 11.09
CA GLN A 57 -4.24 -10.60 10.25
C GLN A 57 -4.90 -9.23 10.07
N GLN A 58 -5.02 -8.43 11.13
CA GLN A 58 -5.54 -7.07 11.03
C GLN A 58 -4.70 -6.21 10.06
N LEU A 59 -3.38 -6.34 10.12
CA LEU A 59 -2.47 -5.65 9.21
C LEU A 59 -2.60 -6.13 7.76
N GLN A 60 -2.85 -7.41 7.54
CA GLN A 60 -3.14 -7.95 6.21
C GLN A 60 -4.45 -7.36 5.64
N VAL A 61 -5.49 -7.20 6.45
CA VAL A 61 -6.76 -6.55 6.04
C VAL A 61 -6.53 -5.09 5.66
N VAL A 62 -5.72 -4.36 6.44
CA VAL A 62 -5.33 -2.98 6.13
C VAL A 62 -4.53 -2.90 4.82
N GLN A 63 -3.62 -3.85 4.57
CA GLN A 63 -2.88 -3.90 3.30
C GLN A 63 -3.78 -4.21 2.11
N GLN A 64 -4.73 -5.13 2.26
CA GLN A 64 -5.67 -5.48 1.20
C GLN A 64 -6.59 -4.29 0.85
N SER A 65 -7.08 -3.56 1.85
CA SER A 65 -7.87 -2.34 1.64
C SER A 65 -7.05 -1.22 0.99
N LEU A 66 -5.76 -1.10 1.32
CA LEU A 66 -4.85 -0.17 0.65
C LEU A 66 -4.62 -0.53 -0.82
N CYS A 67 -4.47 -1.82 -1.16
CA CYS A 67 -4.42 -2.27 -2.56
C CYS A 67 -5.73 -1.92 -3.29
N HIS A 68 -6.88 -2.18 -2.67
CA HIS A 68 -8.17 -1.85 -3.25
C HIS A 68 -8.35 -0.34 -3.50
N ALA A 69 -7.89 0.51 -2.57
CA ALA A 69 -7.90 1.96 -2.75
C ALA A 69 -7.01 2.42 -3.93
N LYS A 70 -5.86 1.75 -4.15
CA LYS A 70 -4.99 1.99 -5.31
C LYS A 70 -5.67 1.57 -6.62
N ASP A 71 -6.35 0.43 -6.63
CA ASP A 71 -7.11 -0.04 -7.80
C ASP A 71 -8.24 0.93 -8.17
N LEU A 72 -9.00 1.40 -7.18
CA LEU A 72 -10.03 2.43 -7.36
C LEU A 72 -9.46 3.72 -7.95
N LEU A 73 -8.28 4.14 -7.48
CA LEU A 73 -7.60 5.32 -8.03
C LEU A 73 -7.22 5.11 -9.50
N THR A 74 -6.73 3.93 -9.88
CA THR A 74 -6.47 3.59 -11.29
C THR A 74 -7.75 3.62 -12.12
N SER A 75 -8.87 3.09 -11.61
CA SER A 75 -10.17 3.16 -12.27
C SER A 75 -10.65 4.61 -12.46
N MET A 76 -10.47 5.47 -11.46
CA MET A 76 -10.79 6.90 -11.56
C MET A 76 -9.92 7.62 -12.60
N MET A 77 -8.64 7.28 -12.71
CA MET A 77 -7.74 7.84 -13.73
C MET A 77 -8.17 7.43 -15.15
N TYR A 78 -8.63 6.19 -15.32
CA TYR A 78 -9.15 5.71 -16.60
C TYR A 78 -10.41 6.48 -17.00
N GLU A 79 -11.38 6.58 -16.10
CA GLU A 79 -12.64 7.32 -16.34
C GLU A 79 -12.38 8.80 -16.67
N MET A 80 -11.37 9.42 -16.05
CA MET A 80 -10.99 10.81 -16.32
C MET A 80 -10.56 11.05 -17.78
N THR A 81 -10.07 10.02 -18.46
CA THR A 81 -9.62 10.13 -19.85
C THR A 81 -10.80 10.34 -20.82
N ASP A 82 -11.96 9.76 -20.50
CA ASP A 82 -13.20 9.85 -21.31
C ASP A 82 -14.03 11.11 -21.03
N VAL A 83 -13.68 11.89 -20.00
CA VAL A 83 -14.41 13.11 -19.61
C VAL A 83 -14.12 14.30 -20.54
N PRO A 84 -15.11 15.15 -20.89
CA PRO A 84 -14.88 16.39 -21.63
C PRO A 84 -13.90 17.37 -20.94
N PRO A 85 -13.16 18.19 -21.72
CA PRO A 85 -12.10 19.05 -21.20
C PRO A 85 -12.58 20.13 -20.20
N SER A 86 -13.86 20.48 -20.20
CA SER A 86 -14.47 21.44 -19.26
C SER A 86 -14.54 20.94 -17.82
N GLU A 87 -14.77 19.64 -17.60
CA GLU A 87 -14.87 19.04 -16.25
C GLU A 87 -13.57 18.34 -15.81
N ARG A 88 -12.67 18.06 -16.76
CA ARG A 88 -11.45 17.30 -16.56
C ARG A 88 -10.47 17.95 -15.58
N ALA A 89 -10.39 19.29 -15.55
CA ALA A 89 -9.47 20.00 -14.66
C ALA A 89 -9.80 19.78 -13.17
N ALA A 90 -11.07 19.90 -12.80
CA ALA A 90 -11.52 19.72 -11.41
C ALA A 90 -11.39 18.26 -10.95
N MET A 91 -11.68 17.28 -11.82
CA MET A 91 -11.50 15.87 -11.48
C MET A 91 -10.03 15.47 -11.36
N LYS A 92 -9.15 16.06 -12.19
CA LYS A 92 -7.70 15.84 -12.06
C LYS A 92 -7.16 16.32 -10.72
N GLU A 93 -7.61 17.48 -10.26
CA GLU A 93 -7.23 18.00 -8.94
C GLU A 93 -7.65 17.06 -7.81
N LYS A 94 -8.89 16.54 -7.86
CA LYS A 94 -9.38 15.55 -6.89
C LYS A 94 -8.55 14.27 -6.90
N VAL A 95 -8.29 13.70 -8.08
CA VAL A 95 -7.51 12.46 -8.24
C VAL A 95 -6.09 12.63 -7.72
N GLU A 96 -5.45 13.77 -7.98
CA GLU A 96 -4.12 14.09 -7.42
C GLU A 96 -4.18 14.25 -5.88
N GLY A 97 -5.27 14.78 -5.34
CA GLY A 97 -5.55 14.79 -3.89
C GLY A 97 -5.59 13.38 -3.31
N PHE A 98 -6.41 12.49 -3.89
CA PHE A 98 -6.50 11.10 -3.46
C PHE A 98 -5.20 10.33 -3.62
N ARG A 99 -4.42 10.62 -4.66
CA ARG A 99 -3.09 10.04 -4.86
C ARG A 99 -2.14 10.38 -3.72
N LYS A 100 -2.11 11.65 -3.31
CA LYS A 100 -1.32 12.08 -2.15
C LYS A 100 -1.79 11.40 -0.86
N THR A 101 -3.10 11.29 -0.65
CA THR A 101 -3.67 10.59 0.51
C THR A 101 -3.26 9.12 0.53
N CYS A 102 -3.38 8.41 -0.60
CA CYS A 102 -2.96 7.01 -0.71
C CYS A 102 -1.45 6.85 -0.47
N GLY A 103 -0.63 7.80 -0.93
CA GLY A 103 0.81 7.82 -0.68
C GLY A 103 1.16 8.01 0.81
N SER A 104 0.44 8.88 1.51
CA SER A 104 0.57 9.06 2.98
C SER A 104 0.21 7.78 3.71
N LEU A 105 -0.95 7.18 3.37
CA LEU A 105 -1.42 5.95 3.99
C LEU A 105 -0.45 4.77 3.76
N ASP A 106 0.18 4.68 2.59
CA ASP A 106 1.18 3.66 2.28
C ASP A 106 2.40 3.76 3.21
N GLN A 107 2.89 4.99 3.44
CA GLN A 107 3.99 5.24 4.37
C GLN A 107 3.59 4.95 5.82
N GLU A 108 2.39 5.37 6.24
CA GLU A 108 1.85 5.11 7.58
C GLU A 108 1.70 3.60 7.85
N VAL A 109 1.12 2.85 6.90
CA VAL A 109 0.96 1.39 7.01
C VAL A 109 2.31 0.68 7.04
N ALA A 110 3.29 1.15 6.27
CA ALA A 110 4.65 0.60 6.29
C ALA A 110 5.34 0.80 7.64
N GLN A 111 5.23 1.99 8.23
CA GLN A 111 5.75 2.28 9.57
C GLN A 111 5.03 1.44 10.63
N LEU A 112 3.70 1.38 10.57
CA LEU A 112 2.88 0.59 11.49
C LEU A 112 3.22 -0.91 11.43
N ARG A 113 3.53 -1.44 10.24
CA ARG A 113 4.01 -2.82 10.08
C ARG A 113 5.29 -3.09 10.86
N GLN A 114 6.24 -2.15 10.81
CA GLN A 114 7.47 -2.28 11.58
C GLN A 114 7.17 -2.26 13.08
N SER A 115 6.32 -1.34 13.54
CA SER A 115 5.90 -1.24 14.94
C SER A 115 5.17 -2.50 15.43
N CYS A 116 4.23 -3.04 14.65
CA CYS A 116 3.54 -4.30 14.96
C CYS A 116 4.54 -5.47 15.09
N THR A 117 5.55 -5.55 14.23
CA THR A 117 6.55 -6.62 14.27
C THR A 117 7.39 -6.55 15.55
N VAL A 118 7.74 -5.34 15.99
CA VAL A 118 8.47 -5.11 17.24
C VAL A 118 7.58 -5.44 18.45
N ALA A 119 6.33 -4.99 18.43
CA ALA A 119 5.32 -5.26 19.44
C ALA A 119 5.06 -6.77 19.62
N ASP A 120 4.84 -7.49 18.53
CA ASP A 120 4.62 -8.95 18.56
C ASP A 120 5.87 -9.68 19.10
N ARG A 121 7.07 -9.22 18.75
CA ARG A 121 8.31 -9.79 19.32
C ARG A 121 8.40 -9.57 20.83
N ALA A 122 8.06 -8.38 21.31
CA ALA A 122 8.05 -8.07 22.74
C ALA A 122 7.02 -8.92 23.49
N ASP A 123 5.82 -9.09 22.94
CA ASP A 123 4.78 -9.95 23.51
C ASP A 123 5.20 -11.42 23.55
N LEU A 124 5.84 -11.94 22.49
CA LEU A 124 6.34 -13.31 22.47
C LEU A 124 7.44 -13.54 23.51
N LEU A 125 8.35 -12.58 23.71
CA LEU A 125 9.39 -12.70 24.75
C LEU A 125 8.81 -12.68 26.16
N ARG A 126 7.75 -11.90 26.37
CA ARG A 126 7.16 -11.66 27.69
C ARG A 126 6.11 -12.69 28.08
N PHE A 127 5.22 -13.06 27.16
CA PHE A 127 4.10 -13.97 27.39
C PHE A 127 4.29 -15.34 26.73
N GLY A 128 5.23 -15.50 25.78
CA GLY A 128 5.50 -16.77 25.10
C GLY A 128 6.12 -17.86 25.98
N VAL A 129 6.68 -17.51 27.14
CA VAL A 129 7.03 -18.49 28.20
C VAL A 129 5.77 -19.04 28.89
N SER A 130 4.68 -18.28 28.91
CA SER A 130 3.42 -18.65 29.56
C SER A 130 2.48 -19.43 28.63
N ALA A 131 2.58 -19.26 27.30
CA ALA A 131 1.81 -20.06 26.33
C ALA A 131 2.24 -21.55 26.27
N ALA A 132 3.48 -21.87 26.68
CA ALA A 132 3.92 -23.26 26.90
C ALA A 132 3.52 -23.80 28.30
N ALA A 133 3.01 -22.94 29.19
CA ALA A 133 2.59 -23.25 30.56
C ALA A 133 1.09 -22.99 30.80
N GLY A 134 0.29 -23.01 29.74
CA GLY A 134 -1.14 -22.71 29.77
C GLY A 134 -2.03 -23.88 29.38
N GLY A 135 -1.95 -24.98 30.14
CA GLY A 135 -2.90 -26.08 30.05
C GLY A 135 -3.13 -26.69 31.42
N THR A 136 -4.29 -26.38 32.02
CA THR A 136 -4.90 -26.98 33.24
C THR A 136 -4.09 -26.76 34.54
N GLY A 137 -4.62 -26.11 35.57
CA GLY A 137 -5.84 -26.45 36.27
C GLY A 137 -5.55 -27.56 37.30
N ASP A 138 -5.57 -27.18 38.58
CA ASP A 138 -5.95 -27.99 39.75
C ASP A 138 -4.88 -28.47 40.77
N ALA A 139 -5.34 -28.42 42.03
CA ALA A 139 -5.01 -29.23 43.21
C ALA A 139 -3.61 -29.14 43.88
N PHE A 140 -3.60 -28.34 44.94
CA PHE A 140 -3.17 -28.72 46.29
C PHE A 140 -3.19 -30.25 46.53
N THR A 141 -2.04 -30.86 46.87
CA THR A 141 -1.91 -31.93 47.89
C THR A 141 -0.53 -32.61 47.89
N THR A 142 0.01 -32.78 49.10
CA THR A 142 0.93 -33.84 49.56
C THR A 142 2.44 -33.63 49.41
N GLU A 143 2.95 -32.78 50.31
CA GLU A 143 4.28 -32.92 50.90
C GLU A 143 4.40 -34.28 51.63
N ALA A 144 5.33 -35.14 51.22
CA ALA A 144 6.07 -36.06 52.11
C ALA A 144 7.07 -37.00 51.39
N ASP A 145 7.15 -37.02 50.05
CA ASP A 145 8.08 -37.91 49.32
C ASP A 145 8.84 -37.20 48.15
N ALA A 146 8.86 -35.86 48.21
CA ALA A 146 9.02 -34.98 47.05
C ALA A 146 10.45 -34.76 46.56
N GLU A 147 11.48 -34.96 47.38
CA GLU A 147 12.83 -34.48 47.02
C GLU A 147 13.59 -35.45 46.08
N THR A 148 13.39 -36.76 46.22
CA THR A 148 14.06 -37.75 45.38
C THR A 148 13.30 -38.03 44.07
N GLN A 149 11.97 -37.90 44.08
CA GLN A 149 11.15 -37.95 42.85
C GLN A 149 11.26 -36.66 42.04
N SER A 150 11.36 -35.49 42.68
CA SER A 150 11.54 -34.22 41.96
C SER A 150 12.87 -34.16 41.22
N TYR A 151 13.97 -34.67 41.77
CA TYR A 151 15.24 -34.72 41.03
C TYR A 151 15.19 -35.61 39.78
N ARG A 152 14.46 -36.73 39.84
CA ARG A 152 14.29 -37.65 38.71
C ARG A 152 13.31 -37.12 37.67
N LEU A 153 12.20 -36.53 38.11
CA LEU A 153 11.23 -35.86 37.25
C LEU A 153 11.83 -34.61 36.62
N LEU A 154 12.63 -33.84 37.35
CA LEU A 154 13.34 -32.66 36.84
C LEU A 154 14.39 -33.08 35.82
N ALA A 155 15.14 -34.16 36.06
CA ALA A 155 16.08 -34.69 35.06
C ALA A 155 15.36 -35.14 33.77
N LEU A 156 14.28 -35.92 33.87
CA LEU A 156 13.46 -36.32 32.72
C LEU A 156 12.84 -35.12 32.01
N GLN A 157 12.32 -34.15 32.76
CA GLN A 157 11.77 -32.90 32.25
C GLN A 157 12.85 -32.03 31.59
N THR A 158 14.09 -32.02 32.08
CA THR A 158 15.21 -31.34 31.42
C THR A 158 15.62 -32.03 30.12
N THR A 159 15.56 -33.37 30.05
CA THR A 159 15.82 -34.12 28.82
C THR A 159 14.69 -33.96 27.80
N GLU A 160 13.42 -33.97 28.22
CA GLU A 160 12.29 -33.65 27.35
C GLU A 160 12.33 -32.20 26.87
N ARG A 161 12.71 -31.24 27.71
CA ARG A 161 12.98 -29.85 27.31
C ARG A 161 14.10 -29.76 26.27
N LEU A 162 15.14 -30.58 26.38
CA LEU A 162 16.24 -30.61 25.41
C LEU A 162 15.82 -31.24 24.08
N GLN A 163 15.05 -32.33 24.10
CA GLN A 163 14.48 -32.95 22.90
C GLN A 163 13.44 -32.07 22.20
N GLY A 164 12.59 -31.38 22.98
CA GLY A 164 11.66 -30.38 22.48
C GLY A 164 12.40 -29.20 21.84
N GLY A 165 13.41 -28.66 22.54
CA GLY A 165 14.25 -27.56 22.07
C GLY A 165 14.98 -27.88 20.76
N THR A 166 15.55 -29.08 20.63
CA THR A 166 16.22 -29.53 19.40
C THR A 166 15.25 -29.74 18.24
N ASN A 167 14.04 -30.24 18.49
CA ASN A 167 13.01 -30.36 17.45
C ASN A 167 12.51 -28.97 17.00
N THR A 168 12.33 -28.04 17.93
CA THR A 168 11.97 -26.64 17.60
C THR A 168 13.10 -25.93 16.86
N LEU A 169 14.36 -26.19 17.20
CA LEU A 169 15.51 -25.61 16.51
C LEU A 169 15.62 -26.15 15.08
N ARG A 170 15.41 -27.46 14.89
CA ARG A 170 15.37 -28.11 13.57
C ARG A 170 14.21 -27.60 12.72
N LYS A 171 13.04 -27.37 13.32
CA LYS A 171 11.90 -26.73 12.63
C LYS A 171 12.25 -25.29 12.26
N ALA A 172 12.84 -24.51 13.18
CA ALA A 172 13.29 -23.16 12.93
C ALA A 172 14.33 -23.10 11.80
N GLU A 173 15.26 -24.05 11.72
CA GLU A 173 16.24 -24.15 10.62
C GLU A 173 15.56 -24.41 9.26
N VAL A 174 14.57 -25.30 9.21
CA VAL A 174 13.78 -25.56 7.99
C VAL A 174 12.97 -24.31 7.58
N TYR A 175 12.33 -23.64 8.55
CA TYR A 175 11.58 -22.41 8.30
C TYR A 175 12.48 -21.25 7.90
N LEU A 176 13.67 -21.11 8.51
CA LEU A 176 14.67 -20.11 8.13
C LEU A 176 15.23 -20.40 6.73
N GLY A 177 15.39 -21.67 6.35
CA GLY A 177 15.74 -22.06 4.98
C GLY A 177 14.66 -21.69 3.97
N GLN A 178 13.38 -21.94 4.31
CA GLN A 178 12.23 -21.54 3.49
C GLN A 178 12.09 -20.01 3.40
N THR A 179 12.30 -19.30 4.50
CA THR A 179 12.33 -17.83 4.56
C THR A 179 13.53 -17.24 3.82
N ASN A 180 14.69 -17.90 3.81
CA ASN A 180 15.83 -17.46 3.01
C ASN A 180 15.50 -17.56 1.52
N ASN A 181 14.84 -18.65 1.11
CA ASN A 181 14.44 -18.84 -0.29
C ASN A 181 13.33 -17.84 -0.70
N LEU A 182 12.32 -17.64 0.16
CA LEU A 182 11.27 -16.64 -0.04
C LEU A 182 11.81 -15.19 0.03
N GLY A 183 12.82 -14.95 0.87
CA GLY A 183 13.52 -13.68 0.98
C GLY A 183 14.39 -13.40 -0.24
N ARG A 184 15.04 -14.42 -0.82
CA ARG A 184 15.76 -14.30 -2.11
C ARG A 184 14.81 -14.05 -3.27
N GLU A 185 13.66 -14.71 -3.30
CA GLU A 185 12.63 -14.49 -4.31
C GLU A 185 12.04 -13.08 -4.18
N SER A 186 11.74 -12.64 -2.94
CA SER A 186 11.28 -11.27 -2.65
C SER A 186 12.34 -10.21 -2.98
N LEU A 187 13.63 -10.45 -2.70
CA LEU A 187 14.70 -9.53 -3.10
C LEU A 187 14.88 -9.47 -4.63
N ASN A 188 14.67 -10.57 -5.35
CA ASN A 188 14.64 -10.54 -6.81
C ASN A 188 13.42 -9.79 -7.35
N THR A 189 12.24 -9.98 -6.75
CA THR A 189 11.03 -9.24 -7.12
C THR A 189 11.14 -7.75 -6.78
N LEU A 190 11.73 -7.39 -5.64
CA LEU A 190 11.99 -6.00 -5.26
C LEU A 190 13.06 -5.36 -6.15
N ARG A 191 14.06 -6.13 -6.62
CA ARG A 191 15.05 -5.67 -7.59
C ARG A 191 14.41 -5.43 -8.96
N MET A 192 13.53 -6.33 -9.42
CA MET A 192 12.70 -6.13 -10.62
C MET A 192 11.74 -4.94 -10.48
N GLN A 193 11.15 -4.74 -9.29
CA GLN A 193 10.30 -3.59 -9.00
C GLN A 193 11.08 -2.28 -8.91
N THR A 194 12.32 -2.31 -8.42
CA THR A 194 13.22 -1.13 -8.43
C THR A 194 13.62 -0.77 -9.86
N GLU A 195 13.87 -1.77 -10.72
CA GLU A 195 14.17 -1.56 -12.14
C GLU A 195 12.95 -1.02 -12.91
N GLN A 196 11.73 -1.47 -12.59
CA GLN A 196 10.49 -0.88 -13.12
C GLN A 196 10.24 0.55 -12.63
N ILE A 197 10.60 0.89 -11.39
CA ILE A 197 10.51 2.27 -10.86
C ILE A 197 11.53 3.19 -11.53
N VAL A 198 12.76 2.71 -11.78
CA VAL A 198 13.77 3.48 -12.53
C VAL A 198 13.31 3.72 -13.99
N HIS A 199 12.69 2.72 -14.61
CA HIS A 199 12.17 2.87 -15.97
C HIS A 199 10.94 3.80 -16.04
N LEU A 200 10.11 3.84 -15.00
CA LEU A 200 8.99 4.78 -14.87
C LEU A 200 9.43 6.23 -14.58
N HIS A 201 10.62 6.42 -13.98
CA HIS A 201 11.19 7.75 -13.77
C HIS A 201 11.79 8.33 -15.07
N GLU A 202 12.19 7.48 -16.01
CA GLU A 202 12.67 7.90 -17.33
C GLU A 202 11.51 8.14 -18.31
N THR A 203 10.37 7.44 -18.18
CA THR A 203 9.19 7.69 -19.03
C THR A 203 8.33 8.88 -18.60
N VAL A 204 8.37 9.32 -17.33
CA VAL A 204 7.62 10.51 -16.90
C VAL A 204 8.32 11.81 -17.30
N ASN A 205 9.65 11.82 -17.45
CA ASN A 205 10.37 12.99 -17.98
C ASN A 205 10.34 13.08 -19.51
N ASP A 206 10.15 11.97 -20.22
CA ASP A 206 10.02 11.98 -21.69
C ASP A 206 8.58 12.33 -22.14
N VAL A 207 7.56 12.15 -21.31
CA VAL A 207 6.18 12.58 -21.64
C VAL A 207 6.04 14.11 -21.60
N ASP A 208 6.77 14.84 -20.78
CA ASP A 208 6.79 16.32 -20.86
C ASP A 208 7.59 16.81 -22.09
N ALA A 209 8.62 16.07 -22.50
CA ALA A 209 9.36 16.34 -23.74
C ALA A 209 8.52 16.02 -24.99
N GLU A 210 7.75 14.94 -25.00
CA GLU A 210 6.82 14.59 -26.07
C GLU A 210 5.59 15.50 -26.14
N VAL A 211 5.05 15.94 -25.00
CA VAL A 211 3.98 16.96 -24.96
C VAL A 211 4.50 18.32 -25.45
N SER A 212 5.75 18.69 -25.13
CA SER A 212 6.39 19.88 -25.70
C SER A 212 6.59 19.77 -27.22
N ARG A 213 7.00 18.59 -27.72
CA ARG A 213 7.16 18.31 -29.16
C ARG A 213 5.81 18.31 -29.88
N ALA A 214 4.76 17.76 -29.27
CA ALA A 214 3.39 17.80 -29.81
C ALA A 214 2.86 19.24 -29.90
N ARG A 215 3.13 20.11 -28.91
CA ARG A 215 2.77 21.54 -28.96
C ARG A 215 3.51 22.28 -30.07
N VAL A 216 4.79 21.98 -30.30
CA VAL A 216 5.58 22.57 -31.40
C VAL A 216 5.05 22.12 -32.76
N LEU A 217 4.72 20.84 -32.93
CA LEU A 217 4.18 20.30 -34.17
C LEU A 217 2.79 20.90 -34.50
N ILE A 218 1.91 21.01 -33.49
CA ILE A 218 0.59 21.66 -33.64
C ILE A 218 0.74 23.14 -34.00
N SER A 219 1.69 23.85 -33.39
CA SER A 219 2.01 25.24 -33.74
C SER A 219 2.51 25.39 -35.18
N GLN A 220 3.35 24.47 -35.66
CA GLN A 220 3.81 24.43 -37.05
C GLN A 220 2.68 24.13 -38.04
N ILE A 221 1.78 23.21 -37.71
CA ILE A 221 0.59 22.91 -38.51
C ILE A 221 -0.34 24.13 -38.57
N HIS A 222 -0.59 24.80 -37.44
CA HIS A 222 -1.42 25.99 -37.39
C HIS A 222 -0.84 27.14 -38.23
N ARG A 223 0.48 27.37 -38.16
CA ARG A 223 1.14 28.44 -38.91
C ARG A 223 1.11 28.20 -40.43
N THR A 224 1.18 26.94 -40.86
CA THR A 224 1.06 26.57 -42.28
C THR A 224 -0.40 26.70 -42.76
N ALA A 225 -1.37 26.32 -41.93
CA ALA A 225 -2.80 26.48 -42.26
C ALA A 225 -3.22 27.96 -42.44
N VAL A 226 -2.68 28.87 -41.63
CA VAL A 226 -2.94 30.32 -41.78
C VAL A 226 -2.39 30.86 -43.10
N LYS A 227 -1.19 30.42 -43.53
CA LYS A 227 -0.62 30.83 -44.82
C LYS A 227 -1.47 30.37 -46.00
N HIS A 228 -1.93 29.12 -45.98
CA HIS A 228 -2.82 28.61 -47.04
C HIS A 228 -4.16 29.36 -47.09
N LYS A 229 -4.75 29.67 -45.93
CA LYS A 229 -5.97 30.51 -45.87
C LYS A 229 -5.74 31.92 -46.45
N LEU A 230 -4.59 32.52 -46.19
CA LEU A 230 -4.25 33.87 -46.68
C LEU A 230 -4.06 33.89 -48.21
N TRP A 231 -3.36 32.90 -48.76
CA TRP A 231 -3.23 32.72 -50.22
C TRP A 231 -4.57 32.50 -50.90
N LEU A 232 -5.45 31.70 -50.30
CA LEU A 232 -6.79 31.44 -50.84
C LEU A 232 -7.64 32.72 -50.85
N MET A 233 -7.60 33.54 -49.80
CA MET A 233 -8.26 34.85 -49.78
C MET A 233 -7.70 35.80 -50.84
N ALA A 234 -6.38 35.83 -51.06
CA ALA A 234 -5.76 36.67 -52.08
C ALA A 234 -6.22 36.31 -53.50
N ILE A 235 -6.32 35.01 -53.82
CA ILE A 235 -6.80 34.55 -55.13
C ILE A 235 -8.26 34.93 -55.35
N ILE A 236 -9.12 34.77 -54.33
CA ILE A 236 -10.53 35.15 -54.41
C ILE A 236 -10.68 36.66 -54.67
N LEU A 237 -9.93 37.50 -53.94
CA LEU A 237 -9.95 38.95 -54.15
C LEU A 237 -9.45 39.34 -55.54
N PHE A 238 -8.39 38.70 -56.02
CA PHE A 238 -7.86 38.94 -57.36
C PHE A 238 -8.89 38.61 -58.44
N LEU A 239 -9.53 37.44 -58.36
CA LEU A 239 -10.55 37.02 -59.31
C LEU A 239 -11.77 37.96 -59.27
N SER A 240 -12.22 38.33 -58.08
CA SER A 240 -13.33 39.26 -57.89
C SER A 240 -13.01 40.64 -58.49
N SER A 241 -11.80 41.16 -58.26
CA SER A 241 -11.35 42.42 -58.86
C SER A 241 -11.33 42.36 -60.39
N PHE A 242 -10.93 41.22 -60.97
CA PHE A 242 -10.87 41.06 -62.43
C PHE A 242 -12.27 41.07 -63.06
N VAL A 243 -13.22 40.37 -62.44
CA VAL A 243 -14.64 40.40 -62.84
C VAL A 243 -15.20 41.82 -62.74
N PHE A 244 -14.88 42.53 -61.65
CA PHE A 244 -15.35 43.90 -61.46
C PHE A 244 -14.80 44.86 -62.53
N LEU A 245 -13.53 44.68 -62.92
CA LEU A 245 -12.88 45.51 -63.94
C LEU A 245 -13.42 45.24 -65.35
N LEU A 246 -13.71 43.97 -65.67
CA LEU A 246 -14.39 43.63 -66.92
C LEU A 246 -15.80 44.22 -66.99
N PHE A 247 -16.55 44.19 -65.88
CA PHE A 247 -17.87 44.81 -65.82
C PHE A 247 -17.81 46.35 -65.93
N TYR A 248 -16.77 46.99 -65.41
CA TYR A 248 -16.61 48.43 -65.53
C TYR A 248 -16.16 48.86 -66.94
N LEU A 249 -15.39 48.01 -67.65
CA LEU A 249 -14.86 48.30 -68.97
C LEU A 249 -15.84 47.96 -70.12
N HIS A 250 -16.85 47.12 -69.86
CA HIS A 250 -17.86 46.69 -70.82
C HIS A 250 -19.23 47.29 -70.50
#